data_AF-A0A838P272-F1
#
_entry.id   AF-A0A838P272-F1
#
_cell.length_a   1.000
_cell.length_b   1.000
_cell.length_c   1.000
_cell.angle_alpha   90.00
_cell.angle_beta   90.00
_cell.angle_gamma   90.00
#
_symmetry.space_group_name_H-M   'P 1'
#
loop_
_entity.id
_entity.type
_entity.pdbx_description
1 polymer ?
#
loop_
_entity_poly.entity_id
_entity_poly.type
_entity_poly.pdbx_seq_one_letter_code
_entity_poly.pdbx_strand_id
1 'polypeptide(L)'
;WEVSNAYRDVLAEYGLRLSGQSPDGGLVEVIELPDHAWFLGCQFHPELKSRPTRPHPLFAGFIGAALRRKQGSGAPAPVELAEIAR
;
A
#
# COMPACT_ATOMS: atom_id res chain seq x y z
N TRP A 1 15.02 -2.91 9.42
CA TRP A 1 14.41 -4.00 10.21
C TRP A 1 13.35 -4.62 9.32
N GLU A 2 13.30 -5.94 9.30
CA GLU A 2 12.39 -6.69 8.43
C GLU A 2 11.34 -7.42 9.26
N VAL A 3 10.16 -7.66 8.68
CA VAL A 3 9.18 -8.56 9.30
C VAL A 3 9.70 -9.99 9.25
N SER A 4 9.53 -10.74 10.35
CA SER A 4 9.89 -12.16 10.37
C SER A 4 8.89 -12.96 9.52
N ASN A 5 9.41 -13.74 8.58
CA ASN A 5 8.61 -14.55 7.66
C ASN A 5 7.74 -15.59 8.39
N ALA A 6 8.14 -15.99 9.60
CA ALA A 6 7.36 -16.92 10.43
C ALA A 6 5.97 -16.40 10.81
N TYR A 7 5.72 -15.08 10.72
CA TYR A 7 4.43 -14.48 11.06
C TYR A 7 3.56 -14.17 9.84
N ARG A 8 4.03 -14.40 8.60
CA ARG A 8 3.31 -14.02 7.38
C ARG A 8 1.93 -14.66 7.30
N ASP A 9 1.87 -15.96 7.52
CA ASP A 9 0.63 -16.73 7.40
C ASP A 9 -0.38 -16.30 8.46
N VAL A 10 0.06 -16.10 9.70
CA VAL A 10 -0.78 -15.59 10.78
C VAL A 10 -1.31 -14.20 10.44
N LEU A 11 -0.46 -13.28 10.00
CA LEU A 11 -0.89 -11.93 9.62
C LEU A 11 -1.91 -11.96 8.46
N ALA A 12 -1.70 -12.83 7.47
CA ALA A 12 -2.62 -13.01 6.35
C ALA A 12 -3.96 -13.63 6.77
N GLU A 13 -3.95 -14.60 7.69
CA GLU A 13 -5.16 -15.20 8.27
C GLU A 13 -6.05 -14.14 8.96
N TYR A 14 -5.44 -13.16 9.63
CA TYR A 14 -6.16 -12.03 10.25
C TYR A 14 -6.41 -10.85 9.29
N GLY A 15 -6.30 -11.07 7.97
CA GLY A 15 -6.76 -10.13 6.95
C GLY A 15 -5.71 -9.18 6.38
N LEU A 16 -4.44 -9.29 6.80
CA LEU A 16 -3.36 -8.48 6.21
C LEU A 16 -2.90 -9.05 4.87
N ARG A 17 -3.06 -8.28 3.80
CA ARG A 17 -2.55 -8.67 2.48
C ARG A 17 -1.10 -8.23 2.31
N LEU A 18 -0.20 -9.18 2.09
CA LEU A 18 1.21 -8.91 1.74
C LEU A 18 1.31 -8.61 0.23
N SER A 19 0.90 -7.41 -0.18
CA SER A 19 0.75 -7.08 -1.61
C SER A 19 2.08 -6.89 -2.33
N GLY A 20 3.14 -6.45 -1.67
CA GLY A 20 4.47 -6.26 -2.28
C GLY A 20 5.53 -7.09 -1.57
N GLN A 21 6.33 -7.81 -2.35
CA GLN A 21 7.47 -8.58 -1.85
C GLN A 21 8.70 -8.31 -2.73
N SER A 22 9.88 -8.50 -2.14
CA SER A 22 11.14 -8.47 -2.89
C SER A 22 11.13 -9.51 -4.02
N PRO A 23 11.97 -9.37 -5.07
CA PRO A 23 11.97 -10.29 -6.20
C PRO A 23 12.20 -11.76 -5.85
N ASP A 24 12.90 -12.03 -4.75
CA ASP A 24 13.15 -13.37 -4.19
C ASP A 24 12.05 -13.84 -3.22
N GLY A 25 11.03 -13.01 -2.96
CA GLY A 25 9.94 -13.27 -2.02
C GLY A 25 10.34 -13.20 -0.54
N GLY A 26 11.62 -12.92 -0.24
CA GLY A 26 12.18 -13.02 1.11
C GLY A 26 11.75 -11.89 2.04
N LEU A 27 11.39 -10.72 1.49
CA LEU A 27 11.01 -9.53 2.23
C LEU A 27 9.60 -9.08 1.86
N VAL A 28 8.84 -8.58 2.84
CA VAL A 28 7.56 -7.92 2.62
C VAL A 28 7.83 -6.42 2.52
N GLU A 29 7.53 -5.83 1.38
CA GLU A 29 7.78 -4.42 1.10
C GLU A 29 6.51 -3.57 1.11
N VAL A 30 5.35 -4.17 0.82
CA VAL A 30 4.04 -3.49 0.83
C VAL A 30 2.97 -4.37 1.47
N ILE A 31 2.12 -3.76 2.30
CA ILE A 31 0.98 -4.39 2.96
C ILE A 31 -0.29 -3.57 2.75
N GLU A 32 -1.44 -4.25 2.71
CA GLU A 32 -2.77 -3.69 2.57
C GLU A 32 -3.76 -4.36 3.52
N LEU A 33 -4.84 -3.66 3.87
CA LEU A 33 -6.03 -4.25 4.53
C LEU A 33 -7.22 -4.09 3.59
N PRO A 34 -7.63 -5.17 2.87
CA PRO A 34 -8.68 -5.09 1.85
C PRO A 34 -10.03 -4.57 2.36
N ASP A 35 -10.37 -4.86 3.62
CA ASP A 35 -11.64 -4.43 4.23
C ASP A 35 -11.62 -2.98 4.74
N HIS A 36 -10.48 -2.31 4.66
CA HIS A 36 -10.36 -0.90 5.01
C HIS A 36 -10.43 -0.04 3.74
N ALA A 37 -11.18 1.07 3.80
CA ALA A 37 -11.38 1.94 2.66
C ALA A 37 -10.05 2.34 2.01
N TRP A 38 -9.05 2.76 2.78
CA TRP A 38 -7.72 2.99 2.25
C TRP A 38 -6.66 2.68 3.29
N PHE A 39 -6.01 1.52 3.18
CA PHE A 39 -4.93 1.12 4.06
C PHE A 39 -3.79 0.56 3.23
N LEU A 40 -2.63 1.21 3.31
CA LEU A 40 -1.41 0.77 2.67
C LEU A 40 -0.22 1.16 3.54
N GLY A 41 0.66 0.21 3.76
CA GLY A 41 1.98 0.42 4.37
C GLY A 41 3.06 0.01 3.38
N CYS A 42 4.13 0.80 3.27
CA CYS A 42 5.31 0.45 2.49
C CYS A 42 6.58 0.66 3.32
N GLN A 43 7.60 -0.15 3.07
CA GLN A 43 8.89 -0.03 3.76
C GLN A 43 9.80 1.04 3.14
N PHE A 44 9.73 1.23 1.82
CA PHE A 44 10.51 2.22 1.09
C PHE A 44 9.95 3.64 1.27
N HIS A 45 10.72 4.63 0.76
CA HIS A 45 10.45 6.06 0.88
C HIS A 45 9.88 6.66 -0.44
N PRO A 46 8.56 6.56 -0.71
CA PRO A 46 7.94 7.09 -1.93
C PRO A 46 8.05 8.62 -2.06
N GLU A 47 8.22 9.34 -0.95
CA GLU A 47 8.40 10.79 -0.90
C GLU A 47 9.61 11.26 -1.69
N LEU A 48 10.69 10.47 -1.70
CA LEU A 48 11.93 10.82 -2.39
C LEU A 48 11.77 10.78 -3.92
N LYS A 49 10.82 9.98 -4.42
CA LYS A 49 10.48 9.84 -5.84
C LYS A 49 9.35 10.78 -6.30
N SER A 50 8.56 11.32 -5.38
CA SER A 50 7.47 12.25 -5.68
C SER A 50 7.97 13.60 -6.22
N ARG A 51 7.31 14.16 -7.23
CA ARG A 51 7.64 15.47 -7.81
C ARG A 51 6.39 16.36 -7.91
N PRO A 52 6.52 17.70 -7.88
CA PRO A 52 5.36 18.59 -7.98
C PRO A 52 4.49 18.36 -9.23
N THR A 53 5.11 18.08 -10.38
CA THR A 53 4.42 17.81 -11.65
C THR A 53 4.08 16.34 -11.86
N ARG A 54 4.56 15.45 -10.99
CA ARG A 54 4.34 14.00 -11.05
C ARG A 54 4.32 13.45 -9.63
N PRO A 55 3.20 13.61 -8.90
CA PRO A 55 3.09 13.09 -7.55
C PRO A 55 3.19 11.56 -7.58
N HIS A 56 3.83 10.98 -6.57
CA HIS A 56 3.87 9.53 -6.44
C HIS A 56 2.44 8.96 -6.30
N PRO A 57 2.10 7.83 -6.97
CA PRO A 57 0.74 7.29 -6.97
C PRO A 57 0.19 7.03 -5.57
N LEU A 58 1.02 6.59 -4.62
CA LEU A 58 0.60 6.41 -3.21
C LEU A 58 0.03 7.68 -2.58
N PHE A 59 0.65 8.84 -2.80
CA PHE A 59 0.14 10.10 -2.23
C PHE A 59 -1.10 10.59 -2.98
N ALA A 60 -1.09 10.55 -4.32
CA ALA A 60 -2.25 10.94 -5.11
C ALA A 60 -3.47 10.07 -4.79
N GLY A 61 -3.27 8.76 -4.64
CA GLY A 61 -4.28 7.79 -4.25
C GLY A 61 -4.81 8.03 -2.84
N PHE A 62 -3.93 8.29 -1.86
CA PHE A 62 -4.34 8.60 -0.48
C PHE A 62 -5.23 9.84 -0.41
N ILE A 63 -4.83 10.93 -1.08
CA ILE A 63 -5.63 12.16 -1.14
C ILE A 63 -6.97 11.92 -1.86
N GLY A 64 -6.96 11.17 -2.96
CA GLY A 64 -8.18 10.80 -3.68
C GLY A 64 -9.15 9.97 -2.80
N ALA A 65 -8.63 9.03 -2.03
CA ALA A 65 -9.40 8.25 -1.07
C ALA A 65 -9.99 9.12 0.05
N ALA A 66 -9.19 10.04 0.60
CA ALA A 66 -9.64 10.99 1.63
C ALA A 66 -10.78 11.89 1.12
N LEU A 67 -10.67 12.39 -0.12
CA LEU A 67 -11.70 13.20 -0.76
C LEU A 67 -13.01 12.42 -0.97
N ARG A 68 -12.95 11.18 -1.46
CA ARG A 68 -14.14 10.31 -1.61
C ARG A 68 -14.81 10.04 -0.26
N ARG A 69 -14.01 9.71 0.76
CA ARG A 69 -14.51 9.51 2.13
C ARG A 69 -15.22 10.75 2.65
N LYS A 70 -14.66 11.95 2.42
CA LYS A 70 -15.30 13.22 2.78
C LYS A 70 -16.64 13.44 2.06
N GLN A 71 -16.78 12.95 0.83
CA GLN A 71 -17.98 13.08 0.01
C GLN A 71 -19.04 11.99 0.30
N GLY A 72 -18.76 11.04 1.20
CA GLY A 72 -19.68 9.93 1.50
C GLY A 72 -19.73 8.83 0.42
N SER A 73 -18.82 8.88 -0.55
CA SER A 73 -18.66 7.82 -1.55
C SER A 73 -17.81 6.69 -0.96
N GLY A 74 -18.25 5.45 -1.10
CA GLY A 74 -17.62 4.25 -0.53
C GLY A 74 -16.16 4.00 -0.95
N ALA A 75 -15.61 2.88 -0.45
CA ALA A 75 -14.19 2.56 -0.48
C ALA A 75 -13.54 2.68 -1.89
N PRO A 76 -12.33 3.24 -2.00
CA PRO A 76 -11.57 3.32 -3.25
C PRO A 76 -11.11 1.95 -3.78
N ALA A 77 -10.76 1.93 -5.07
CA ALA A 77 -10.06 0.81 -5.70
C ALA A 77 -8.61 0.71 -5.18
N PRO A 78 -8.04 -0.52 -5.08
CA PRO A 78 -6.65 -0.73 -4.69
C PRO A 78 -5.66 0.00 -5.63
N VAL A 79 -4.49 0.37 -5.12
CA VAL A 79 -3.39 0.87 -5.97
C VAL A 79 -2.68 -0.33 -6.59
N GLU A 80 -2.52 -0.31 -7.91
CA GLU A 80 -1.78 -1.36 -8.60
C GLU A 80 -0.28 -1.27 -8.28
N LEU A 81 0.34 -2.38 -7.87
CA LEU A 81 1.75 -2.45 -7.47
C LEU A 81 2.71 -1.96 -8.56
N ALA A 82 2.33 -2.14 -9.83
CA ALA A 82 3.09 -1.65 -10.98
C ALA A 82 3.22 -0.11 -11.01
N GLU A 83 2.31 0.61 -10.35
CA GLU A 83 2.34 2.07 -10.23
C GLU A 83 3.23 2.54 -9.08
N ILE A 84 3.40 1.70 -8.05
CA ILE A 84 4.19 2.01 -6.84
C ILE A 84 5.69 2.00 -7.11
N ALA A 85 6.17 1.18 -8.07
CA ALA A 85 7.59 1.03 -8.34
C ALA A 85 8.21 2.17 -9.21
N ARG A 86 7.40 3.06 -9.80
CA ARG A 86 7.80 4.10 -10.77
C ARG A 86 8.05 5.47 -10.14
#